data_AF-A0A2Z5YZ20-F1
#
_entry.id   AF-A0A2Z5YZ20-F1
#
_cell.length_a   1.000
_cell.length_b   1.000
_cell.length_c   1.000
_cell.angle_alpha   90.00
_cell.angle_beta   90.00
_cell.angle_gamma   90.00
#
_symmetry.space_group_name_H-M   'P 1'
#
loop_
_entity.id
_entity.type
_entity.pdbx_description
1 polymer ?
#
loop_
_entity_poly.entity_id
_entity_poly.type
_entity_poly.pdbx_seq_one_letter_code
_entity_poly.pdbx_strand_id
1 'polypeptide(L)'
;MLEEEFDPADWEAMDEPEPAAKAEANHGKADREGGGRAFRFVAAGDLKLSSPDFLIEDWIERDSFGVMFGQPGGGKTFLMLDMLLCVAAGIPFHGSEVKQGPVFYIAGEGHNGLTRRIHAWATRHGVSLDGLPFFVSVRAAQFLNEDHADDVMQAVRELARLIHRVRPEGLAGVA
;
A
#
# COMPACT_ATOMS: atom_id res chain seq x y z
N MET A 1 38.42 -40.78 6.95
CA MET A 1 37.45 -39.76 6.53
C MET A 1 38.05 -38.45 7.00
N LEU A 2 38.77 -37.79 6.10
CA LEU A 2 39.37 -36.47 6.33
C LEU A 2 38.39 -35.48 5.70
N GLU A 3 37.89 -34.54 6.49
CA GLU A 3 37.10 -33.41 5.99
C GLU A 3 38.10 -32.42 5.39
N GLU A 4 37.99 -32.16 4.09
CA GLU A 4 38.81 -31.17 3.39
C GLU A 4 38.33 -29.77 3.79
N GLU A 5 39.25 -28.97 4.35
CA GLU A 5 39.05 -27.55 4.66
C GLU A 5 39.04 -26.75 3.35
N PHE A 6 38.01 -25.91 3.21
CA PHE A 6 37.81 -24.97 2.11
C PHE A 6 38.94 -23.93 2.06
N ASP A 7 39.58 -23.76 0.89
CA ASP A 7 40.67 -22.79 0.67
C ASP A 7 40.13 -21.46 0.13
N PRO A 8 40.32 -20.33 0.86
CA PRO A 8 39.94 -19.00 0.39
C PRO A 8 40.56 -18.57 -0.96
N ALA A 9 41.63 -19.22 -1.42
CA ALA A 9 42.23 -18.97 -2.73
C ALA A 9 41.32 -19.39 -3.91
N ASP A 10 40.33 -20.26 -3.68
CA ASP A 10 39.31 -20.61 -4.67
C ASP A 10 38.47 -19.40 -5.09
N TRP A 11 38.41 -18.37 -4.24
CA TRP A 11 37.69 -17.12 -4.49
C TRP A 11 38.40 -16.22 -5.50
N GLU A 12 39.74 -16.22 -5.53
CA GLU A 12 40.52 -15.32 -6.38
C GLU A 12 40.68 -15.82 -7.83
N ALA A 13 40.32 -17.09 -8.09
CA ALA A 13 40.42 -17.73 -9.42
C ALA A 13 39.11 -17.67 -10.24
N MET A 14 38.05 -17.03 -9.74
CA MET A 14 36.83 -16.81 -10.50
C MET A 14 37.02 -15.58 -11.40
N ASP A 15 37.37 -15.83 -12.67
CA ASP A 15 37.51 -14.82 -13.73
C ASP A 15 36.45 -13.72 -13.65
N GLU A 16 36.89 -12.45 -13.62
CA GLU A 16 36.01 -11.30 -13.77
C GLU A 16 35.29 -11.41 -15.13
N PRO A 17 33.95 -11.33 -15.19
CA PRO A 17 33.26 -11.36 -16.47
C PRO A 17 33.63 -10.12 -17.28
N GLU A 18 34.08 -10.33 -18.53
CA GLU A 18 34.39 -9.26 -19.48
C GLU A 18 33.24 -8.23 -19.56
N PRO A 19 33.55 -6.92 -19.68
CA PRO A 19 32.51 -5.90 -19.76
C PRO A 19 31.70 -6.11 -21.04
N ALA A 20 30.41 -6.45 -20.85
CA ALA A 20 29.45 -6.61 -21.93
C ALA A 20 29.42 -5.35 -22.82
N ALA A 21 29.65 -5.56 -24.12
CA ALA A 21 29.59 -4.53 -25.14
C ALA A 21 28.26 -3.76 -25.07
N LYS A 22 28.34 -2.42 -25.07
CA LYS A 22 27.18 -1.53 -25.05
C LYS A 22 26.32 -1.78 -26.29
N ALA A 23 25.17 -2.43 -26.09
CA ALA A 23 24.13 -2.53 -27.11
C ALA A 23 23.36 -1.21 -27.15
N GLU A 24 23.63 -0.39 -28.17
CA GLU A 24 22.80 0.77 -28.50
C GLU A 24 21.44 0.27 -29.03
N ALA A 25 20.38 0.40 -28.23
CA ALA A 25 19.02 0.12 -28.66
C ALA A 25 18.30 1.42 -29.02
N ASN A 26 18.14 1.59 -30.34
CA ASN A 26 17.51 2.68 -31.04
C ASN A 26 16.03 2.86 -30.66
N HIS A 27 15.59 4.13 -30.53
CA HIS A 27 14.22 4.51 -30.19
C HIS A 27 13.23 4.12 -31.31
N GLY A 28 12.30 3.23 -31.00
CA GLY A 28 11.13 2.94 -31.84
C GLY A 28 9.88 3.65 -31.32
N LYS A 29 9.40 4.64 -32.07
CA LYS A 29 8.12 5.33 -31.87
C LYS A 29 6.96 4.35 -32.08
N ALA A 30 6.02 4.28 -31.14
CA ALA A 30 4.72 3.62 -31.36
C ALA A 30 3.61 4.43 -30.69
N ASP A 31 3.02 5.35 -31.46
CA ASP A 31 1.65 5.78 -31.24
C ASP A 31 0.70 4.63 -31.65
N ARG A 32 -0.14 4.16 -30.72
CA ARG A 32 -1.59 3.96 -30.91
C ARG A 32 -2.27 3.40 -29.65
N GLU A 33 -3.49 3.88 -29.48
CA GLU A 33 -4.42 3.71 -28.37
C GLU A 33 -4.85 2.27 -28.12
N GLY A 34 -4.99 1.93 -26.83
CA GLY A 34 -5.32 0.60 -26.32
C GLY A 34 -4.61 0.37 -24.98
N GLY A 35 -4.97 1.16 -23.96
CA GLY A 35 -4.22 1.33 -22.71
C GLY A 35 -4.23 0.13 -21.75
N GLY A 36 -3.92 -1.08 -22.23
CA GLY A 36 -3.45 -2.15 -21.37
C GLY A 36 -2.01 -1.83 -20.97
N ARG A 37 -1.76 -1.66 -19.67
CA ARG A 37 -0.41 -1.40 -19.16
C ARG A 37 0.46 -2.62 -19.48
N ALA A 38 1.28 -2.54 -20.53
CA ALA A 38 2.13 -3.65 -20.93
C ALA A 38 3.08 -4.03 -19.78
N PHE A 39 3.19 -5.32 -19.49
CA PHE A 39 4.13 -5.82 -18.51
C PHE A 39 5.56 -5.57 -19.02
N ARG A 40 6.32 -4.73 -18.30
CA ARG A 40 7.65 -4.27 -18.73
C ARG A 40 8.71 -4.65 -17.71
N PHE A 41 9.83 -5.18 -18.21
CA PHE A 41 11.08 -5.29 -17.45
C PHE A 41 11.91 -4.02 -17.61
N VAL A 42 12.60 -3.62 -16.54
CA VAL A 42 13.52 -2.47 -16.50
C VAL A 42 14.88 -2.99 -16.03
N ALA A 43 15.97 -2.54 -16.65
CA ALA A 43 17.30 -2.94 -16.21
C ALA A 43 17.56 -2.38 -14.80
N ALA A 44 18.19 -3.17 -13.93
CA ALA A 44 18.44 -2.78 -12.55
C ALA A 44 19.22 -1.45 -12.43
N GLY A 45 20.13 -1.16 -13.36
CA GLY A 45 20.89 0.09 -13.41
C GLY A 45 20.07 1.33 -13.75
N ASP A 46 18.86 1.18 -14.29
CA ASP A 46 17.95 2.29 -14.60
C ASP A 46 16.99 2.60 -13.43
N LEU A 47 17.03 1.81 -12.36
CA LEU A 47 16.19 2.03 -11.18
C LEU A 47 16.69 3.25 -10.41
N LYS A 48 15.78 4.18 -10.14
CA LYS A 48 16.08 5.38 -9.35
C LYS A 48 15.79 5.09 -7.88
N LEU A 49 16.75 5.42 -7.02
CA LEU A 49 16.55 5.45 -5.58
C LEU A 49 15.80 6.74 -5.20
N SER A 50 14.71 6.59 -4.48
CA SER A 50 13.98 7.68 -3.84
C SER A 50 13.88 7.42 -2.34
N SER A 51 13.80 8.48 -1.54
CA SER A 51 13.45 8.34 -0.13
C SER A 51 12.05 7.74 0.02
N PRO A 52 11.80 6.91 1.04
CA PRO A 52 10.47 6.41 1.36
C PRO A 52 9.45 7.54 1.52
N ASP A 53 8.26 7.37 0.96
CA ASP A 53 7.11 8.25 1.19
C ASP A 53 6.15 7.56 2.17
N PHE A 54 6.29 7.80 3.47
CA PHE A 54 5.45 7.11 4.47
C PHE A 54 4.01 7.63 4.53
N LEU A 55 3.05 6.70 4.58
CA LEU A 55 1.66 6.95 5.00
C LEU A 55 1.58 6.96 6.53
N ILE A 56 2.24 6.01 7.18
CA ILE A 56 2.48 5.95 8.62
C ILE A 56 3.98 5.81 8.81
N GLU A 57 4.61 6.78 9.45
CA GLU A 57 6.07 6.87 9.59
C GLU A 57 6.66 5.58 10.16
N ASP A 58 7.67 5.00 9.50
CA ASP A 58 8.33 3.72 9.84
C ASP A 58 7.46 2.45 9.75
N TRP A 59 6.17 2.55 9.39
CA TRP A 59 5.27 1.39 9.32
C TRP A 59 4.77 1.06 7.91
N ILE A 60 4.28 2.07 7.17
CA ILE A 60 3.61 1.85 5.88
C ILE A 60 4.02 2.94 4.90
N GLU A 61 4.63 2.56 3.78
CA GLU A 61 4.88 3.47 2.65
C GLU A 61 3.62 3.66 1.78
N ARG A 62 3.49 4.83 1.18
CA ARG A 62 2.49 5.13 0.16
C ARG A 62 2.78 4.34 -1.11
N ASP A 63 1.73 4.15 -1.91
CA ASP A 63 1.79 3.40 -3.18
C ASP A 63 2.38 1.99 -3.02
N SER A 64 2.20 1.40 -1.84
CA SER A 64 2.68 0.07 -1.48
C SER A 64 1.53 -0.93 -1.35
N PHE A 65 1.88 -2.21 -1.40
CA PHE A 65 0.98 -3.31 -1.09
C PHE A 65 1.56 -4.13 0.06
N GLY A 66 0.78 -4.31 1.12
CA GLY A 66 1.20 -5.02 2.33
C GLY A 66 0.18 -6.08 2.75
N VAL A 67 0.66 -7.13 3.44
CA VAL A 67 -0.17 -8.21 3.96
C VAL A 67 0.13 -8.41 5.45
N MET A 68 -0.90 -8.32 6.29
CA MET A 68 -0.81 -8.68 7.70
C MET A 68 -1.37 -10.09 7.92
N PHE A 69 -0.51 -11.04 8.28
CA PHE A 69 -0.86 -12.45 8.50
C PHE A 69 -0.49 -12.91 9.91
N GLY A 70 -1.04 -14.05 10.35
CA GLY A 70 -0.82 -14.60 11.69
C GLY A 70 -2.02 -15.39 12.23
N GLN A 71 -1.88 -15.96 13.42
CA GLN A 71 -2.87 -16.87 14.00
C GLN A 71 -4.26 -16.23 14.21
N PRO A 72 -5.36 -16.99 14.09
CA PRO A 72 -6.69 -16.53 14.49
C PRO A 72 -6.69 -16.01 15.93
N GLY A 73 -7.39 -14.90 16.18
CA GLY A 73 -7.38 -14.24 17.50
C GLY A 73 -6.09 -13.48 17.85
N GLY A 74 -5.03 -13.55 17.04
CA GLY A 74 -3.76 -12.86 17.27
C GLY A 74 -3.76 -11.34 17.06
N GLY A 75 -4.92 -10.68 17.15
CA GLY A 75 -5.00 -9.20 17.15
C GLY A 75 -4.84 -8.48 15.81
N LYS A 76 -4.62 -9.18 14.68
CA LYS A 76 -4.40 -8.56 13.35
C LYS A 76 -5.44 -7.50 12.97
N THR A 77 -6.72 -7.86 12.99
CA THR A 77 -7.80 -6.91 12.68
C THR A 77 -7.85 -5.76 13.68
N PHE A 78 -7.47 -5.99 14.95
CA PHE A 78 -7.45 -4.93 15.95
C PHE A 78 -6.35 -3.90 15.64
N LEU A 79 -5.13 -4.38 15.37
CA LEU A 79 -4.00 -3.52 14.99
C LEU A 79 -4.25 -2.80 13.66
N MET A 80 -4.75 -3.51 12.63
CA MET A 80 -5.11 -2.88 11.36
C MET A 80 -6.18 -1.80 11.54
N LEU A 81 -7.21 -2.03 12.35
CA LEU A 81 -8.24 -1.02 12.56
C LEU A 81 -7.69 0.22 13.26
N ASP A 82 -6.80 0.05 14.22
CA ASP A 82 -6.14 1.17 14.88
C ASP A 82 -5.31 2.00 13.89
N MET A 83 -4.45 1.36 13.11
CA MET A 83 -3.68 2.02 12.03
C MET A 83 -4.60 2.79 11.06
N LEU A 84 -5.64 2.14 10.57
CA LEU A 84 -6.53 2.71 9.57
C LEU A 84 -7.41 3.84 10.13
N LEU A 85 -7.88 3.75 11.37
CA LEU A 85 -8.62 4.83 12.02
C LEU A 85 -7.71 6.01 12.36
N CYS A 86 -6.44 5.77 12.71
CA CYS A 86 -5.43 6.82 12.83
C CYS A 86 -5.24 7.57 11.51
N VAL A 87 -5.16 6.86 10.38
CA VAL A 87 -5.09 7.46 9.02
C VAL A 87 -6.34 8.29 8.71
N ALA A 88 -7.54 7.77 9.00
CA ALA A 88 -8.76 8.53 8.72
C ALA A 88 -8.89 9.79 9.61
N ALA A 89 -8.51 9.68 10.87
CA ALA A 89 -8.62 10.76 11.84
C ALA A 89 -7.46 11.77 11.79
N GLY A 90 -6.33 11.41 11.15
CA GLY A 90 -5.12 12.22 11.16
C GLY A 90 -4.46 12.30 12.53
N ILE A 91 -4.57 11.24 13.34
CA ILE A 91 -3.92 11.17 14.65
C ILE A 91 -2.67 10.29 14.57
N PRO A 92 -1.60 10.60 15.34
CA PRO A 92 -0.40 9.77 15.35
C PRO A 92 -0.69 8.32 15.76
N PHE A 93 -0.17 7.37 15.00
CA PHE A 93 -0.27 5.95 15.29
C PHE A 93 0.89 5.56 16.20
N HIS A 94 0.63 5.28 17.48
CA HIS A 94 1.67 4.88 18.45
C HIS A 94 2.90 5.83 18.50
N GLY A 95 2.68 7.12 18.26
CA GLY A 95 3.74 8.14 18.22
C GLY A 95 4.38 8.36 16.84
N SER A 96 4.06 7.54 15.84
CA SER A 96 4.42 7.75 14.44
C SER A 96 3.46 8.74 13.78
N GLU A 97 4.02 9.69 13.04
CA GLU A 97 3.24 10.64 12.23
C GLU A 97 2.46 9.92 11.14
N VAL A 98 1.29 10.46 10.81
CA VAL A 98 0.33 9.85 9.88
C VAL A 98 -0.13 10.88 8.86
N LYS A 99 -0.09 10.52 7.58
CA LYS A 99 -0.70 11.32 6.51
C LYS A 99 -2.20 11.03 6.47
N GLN A 100 -3.00 12.02 6.88
CA GLN A 100 -4.45 11.86 6.91
C GLN A 100 -5.01 11.63 5.51
N GLY A 101 -5.90 10.64 5.38
CA GLY A 101 -6.55 10.33 4.11
C GLY A 101 -7.81 9.50 4.27
N PRO A 102 -8.64 9.43 3.22
CA PRO A 102 -9.81 8.57 3.23
C PRO A 102 -9.41 7.11 3.23
N VAL A 103 -10.11 6.30 4.03
CA VAL A 103 -9.88 4.87 4.16
C VAL A 103 -11.09 4.10 3.68
N PHE A 104 -10.86 3.10 2.83
CA PHE A 104 -11.88 2.18 2.34
C PHE A 104 -11.57 0.77 2.85
N TYR A 105 -12.25 0.35 3.90
CA TYR A 105 -12.14 -0.98 4.48
C TYR A 105 -13.12 -1.95 3.81
N ILE A 106 -12.60 -2.95 3.10
CA ILE A 106 -13.43 -3.98 2.46
C ILE A 106 -13.50 -5.20 3.38
N ALA A 107 -14.63 -5.36 4.06
CA ALA A 107 -14.85 -6.44 5.01
C ALA A 107 -15.27 -7.73 4.30
N GLY A 108 -14.41 -8.76 4.36
CA GLY A 108 -14.76 -10.11 3.91
C GLY A 108 -15.66 -10.87 4.90
N GLU A 109 -15.60 -10.52 6.19
CA GLU A 109 -16.37 -11.13 7.27
C GLU A 109 -16.49 -10.19 8.48
N GLY A 110 -17.30 -10.57 9.48
CA GLY A 110 -17.21 -10.02 10.82
C GLY A 110 -17.71 -8.58 11.02
N HIS A 111 -18.60 -8.08 10.15
CA HIS A 111 -19.17 -6.72 10.22
C HIS A 111 -19.60 -6.30 11.63
N ASN A 112 -20.30 -7.16 12.36
CA ASN A 112 -20.76 -6.84 13.72
C ASN A 112 -19.60 -6.58 14.70
N GLY A 113 -18.52 -7.35 14.59
CA GLY A 113 -17.32 -7.15 15.40
C GLY A 113 -16.55 -5.89 14.99
N LEU A 114 -16.54 -5.59 13.68
CA LEU A 114 -15.93 -4.39 13.13
C LEU A 114 -16.60 -3.12 13.65
N THR A 115 -17.94 -3.01 13.57
CA THR A 115 -18.69 -1.85 14.08
C THR A 115 -18.38 -1.59 15.55
N ARG A 116 -18.41 -2.63 16.39
CA ARG A 116 -18.10 -2.48 17.83
C ARG A 116 -16.70 -1.94 18.08
N ARG A 117 -15.70 -2.38 17.31
CA ARG A 117 -14.32 -1.92 17.45
C ARG A 117 -14.14 -0.48 17.01
N ILE A 118 -14.78 -0.07 15.91
CA ILE A 118 -14.76 1.32 15.44
C ILE A 118 -15.34 2.27 16.50
N HIS A 119 -16.52 1.94 17.06
CA HIS A 119 -17.12 2.77 18.11
C HIS A 119 -16.29 2.78 19.40
N ALA A 120 -15.70 1.64 19.79
CA ALA A 120 -14.84 1.57 20.96
C ALA A 120 -13.56 2.41 20.78
N TRP A 121 -12.96 2.36 19.60
CA TRP A 121 -11.81 3.17 19.23
C TRP A 121 -12.16 4.66 19.26
N ALA A 122 -13.25 5.06 18.61
CA ALA A 122 -13.72 6.45 18.58
C ALA A 122 -13.94 7.01 20.00
N THR A 123 -14.59 6.23 20.86
CA THR A 123 -14.79 6.57 22.27
C THR A 123 -13.47 6.75 23.01
N ARG A 124 -12.52 5.82 22.81
CA ARG A 124 -11.21 5.86 23.48
C ARG A 124 -10.38 7.08 23.07
N HIS A 125 -10.43 7.45 21.79
CA HIS A 125 -9.63 8.54 21.23
C HIS A 125 -10.36 9.89 21.24
N GLY A 126 -11.62 9.95 21.68
CA GLY A 126 -12.42 11.17 21.67
C GLY A 126 -12.73 11.70 20.26
N VAL A 127 -12.73 10.81 19.26
CA VAL A 127 -12.95 11.15 17.85
C VAL A 127 -14.42 10.95 17.49
N SER A 128 -15.04 11.96 16.88
CA SER A 128 -16.38 11.80 16.31
C SER A 128 -16.32 10.95 15.05
N LEU A 129 -17.26 10.02 14.90
CA LEU A 129 -17.43 9.27 13.65
C LEU A 129 -18.14 10.13 12.58
N ASP A 130 -18.83 11.19 12.97
CA ASP A 130 -19.50 12.09 12.04
C ASP A 130 -18.47 12.86 11.22
N GLY A 131 -18.47 12.62 9.90
CA GLY A 131 -17.52 13.23 8.97
C GLY A 131 -16.13 12.60 8.95
N LEU A 132 -15.89 11.53 9.73
CA LEU A 132 -14.65 10.76 9.63
C LEU A 132 -14.60 10.06 8.27
N PRO A 133 -13.53 10.23 7.46
CA PRO A 133 -13.45 9.63 6.12
C PRO A 133 -13.03 8.14 6.20
N PHE A 134 -13.78 7.34 6.95
CA PHE A 134 -13.59 5.91 7.11
C PHE A 134 -14.83 5.16 6.61
N PHE A 135 -14.68 4.47 5.48
CA PHE A 135 -15.78 3.80 4.78
C PHE A 135 -15.62 2.29 4.86
N VAL A 136 -16.71 1.58 5.13
CA VAL A 136 -16.72 0.11 5.24
C VAL A 136 -17.62 -0.49 4.16
N SER A 137 -17.15 -1.52 3.47
CA SER A 137 -17.96 -2.23 2.49
C SER A 137 -19.13 -2.97 3.16
N VAL A 138 -20.31 -2.91 2.56
CA VAL A 138 -21.50 -3.65 2.99
C VAL A 138 -21.55 -5.09 2.45
N ARG A 139 -20.62 -5.44 1.57
CA ARG A 139 -20.48 -6.76 0.94
C ARG A 139 -18.99 -7.11 0.81
N ALA A 140 -18.69 -8.40 0.69
CA ALA A 140 -17.37 -8.85 0.28
C ALA A 140 -17.13 -8.45 -1.20
N ALA A 141 -15.87 -8.17 -1.54
CA ALA A 141 -15.45 -7.95 -2.92
C ALA A 141 -14.76 -9.21 -3.45
N GLN A 142 -15.09 -9.62 -4.67
CA GLN A 142 -14.42 -10.74 -5.34
C GLN A 142 -13.40 -10.21 -6.35
N PHE A 143 -12.16 -10.04 -5.89
CA PHE A 143 -11.08 -9.46 -6.71
C PHE A 143 -10.53 -10.37 -7.81
N LEU A 144 -11.04 -11.60 -7.92
CA LEU A 144 -10.70 -12.54 -9.00
C LEU A 144 -11.60 -12.37 -10.24
N ASN A 145 -12.59 -11.48 -10.17
CA ASN A 145 -13.43 -11.12 -11.30
C ASN A 145 -13.19 -9.63 -11.61
N GLU A 146 -12.83 -9.34 -12.86
CA GLU A 146 -12.55 -7.98 -13.34
C GLU A 146 -13.78 -7.07 -13.17
N ASP A 147 -14.99 -7.56 -13.46
CA ASP A 147 -16.24 -6.79 -13.30
C ASP A 147 -16.45 -6.35 -11.85
N HIS A 148 -16.15 -7.23 -10.89
CA HIS A 148 -16.30 -6.92 -9.47
C HIS A 148 -15.18 -6.00 -8.94
N ALA A 149 -13.97 -6.10 -9.49
CA ALA A 149 -12.91 -5.15 -9.19
C ALA A 149 -13.26 -3.76 -9.72
N ASP A 150 -13.86 -3.68 -10.91
CA ASP A 150 -14.34 -2.44 -11.50
C ASP A 150 -15.49 -1.81 -10.70
N ASP A 151 -16.43 -2.60 -10.19
CA ASP A 151 -17.49 -2.13 -9.29
C ASP A 151 -16.89 -1.45 -8.04
N VAL A 152 -15.87 -2.06 -7.43
CA VAL A 152 -15.17 -1.49 -6.26
C VAL A 152 -14.46 -0.20 -6.65
N MET A 153 -13.74 -0.20 -7.77
CA MET A 153 -13.03 0.99 -8.26
C MET A 153 -14.00 2.14 -8.55
N GLN A 154 -15.16 1.85 -9.13
CA GLN A 154 -16.19 2.84 -9.36
C GLN A 154 -16.73 3.41 -8.05
N ALA A 155 -17.09 2.56 -7.08
CA ALA A 155 -17.58 3.00 -5.78
C ALA A 155 -16.57 3.89 -5.03
N VAL A 156 -15.29 3.52 -5.06
CA VAL A 156 -14.20 4.32 -4.47
C VAL A 156 -14.07 5.68 -5.19
N ARG A 157 -14.09 5.70 -6.53
CA ARG A 157 -14.01 6.94 -7.32
C ARG A 157 -15.19 7.88 -7.05
N GLU A 158 -16.39 7.34 -6.91
CA GLU A 158 -17.58 8.13 -6.58
C GLU A 158 -17.46 8.79 -5.22
N LEU A 159 -17.05 8.05 -4.19
CA LEU A 159 -16.83 8.59 -2.85
C LEU A 159 -15.65 9.58 -2.82
N ALA A 160 -14.55 9.29 -3.50
CA ALA A 160 -13.40 10.19 -3.59
C ALA A 160 -13.78 11.56 -4.18
N ARG A 161 -14.62 11.59 -5.22
CA ARG A 161 -15.15 12.84 -5.80
C ARG A 161 -15.99 13.62 -4.79
N LEU A 162 -16.82 12.94 -4.00
CA LEU A 162 -17.63 13.59 -2.97
C LEU A 162 -16.75 14.21 -1.87
N ILE A 163 -15.73 13.49 -1.44
CA ILE A 163 -14.77 13.96 -0.43
C ILE A 163 -14.02 15.20 -0.92
N HIS A 164 -13.59 15.22 -2.19
CA HIS A 164 -12.92 16.38 -2.77
C HIS A 164 -13.87 17.57 -2.98
N ARG A 165 -15.15 17.35 -3.28
CA ARG A 165 -16.13 18.43 -3.47
C ARG A 165 -16.53 19.13 -2.18
N VAL A 166 -16.43 18.45 -1.04
CA VAL A 166 -16.86 18.96 0.28
C VAL A 166 -15.72 19.63 1.05
N ARG A 167 -14.46 19.56 0.58
CA ARG A 167 -13.33 20.30 1.20
C ARG A 167 -13.46 21.81 0.93
N PRO A 168 -13.72 22.68 1.94
CA PRO A 168 -13.36 24.09 1.83
C PRO A 168 -11.83 24.20 1.96
N GLU A 169 -11.24 25.28 1.46
CA GLU A 169 -9.80 25.50 1.21
C GLU A 169 -8.87 25.56 2.46
N GLY A 170 -8.98 24.60 3.39
CA GLY A 170 -8.25 24.61 4.68
C GLY A 170 -7.19 23.51 4.87
N LEU A 171 -7.01 22.59 3.93
CA LEU A 171 -5.95 21.56 3.97
C LEU A 171 -5.16 21.59 2.65
N ALA A 172 -4.50 22.72 2.40
CA ALA A 172 -3.47 22.83 1.39
C ALA A 172 -2.13 22.37 1.98
N GLY A 173 -1.51 21.38 1.35
CA GLY A 173 -0.13 20.99 1.61
C GLY A 173 0.01 19.52 1.96
N VAL A 174 -0.11 18.65 0.96
CA VAL A 174 0.94 17.69 0.54
C VAL A 174 0.57 17.28 -0.89
N ALA A 175 1.25 17.89 -1.86
CA ALA A 175 1.37 17.35 -3.21
C ALA A 175 2.60 16.45 -3.27
#